data_AF-A0A4V2YU84-F1
#
_entry.id   AF-A0A4V2YU84-F1
#
_cell.length_a   1.000
_cell.length_b   1.000
_cell.length_c   1.000
_cell.angle_alpha   90.00
_cell.angle_beta   90.00
_cell.angle_gamma   90.00
#
_symmetry.space_group_name_H-M   'P 1'
#
loop_
_entity.id
_entity.type
_entity.pdbx_description
1 polymer ?
#
loop_
_entity_poly.entity_id
_entity_poly.type
_entity_poly.pdbx_seq_one_letter_code
_entity_poly.pdbx_strand_id
1 'polypeptide(L)'
;MDDGVDPLVMGVRDRWEDQGLHGDPWPFLAICSVGRLNQLLKKALDLELKRLDLSRTGYFLLTTLALTVHGRARLSTLGRILMMHPTTVKLTVDQLEAAGLAGRTRHPRDRRATLVEITDAGRARANEVSLALESPGGALAAFGGMHRELFEALQPARLAAGDVELLNPAGERGRRLHDG
;
A
#
# COMPACT_ATOMS: atom_id res chain seq x y z
N MET A 1 14.84 17.89 22.64
CA MET A 1 14.62 16.50 22.19
C MET A 1 14.16 15.78 23.43
N ASP A 2 12.87 15.48 23.51
CA ASP A 2 12.39 14.54 24.52
C ASP A 2 13.00 13.20 24.12
N ASP A 3 13.86 12.63 24.97
CA ASP A 3 14.41 11.29 24.78
C ASP A 3 13.24 10.31 24.92
N GLY A 4 12.43 10.27 23.85
CA GLY A 4 11.06 9.79 23.87
C GLY A 4 11.04 8.33 24.28
N VAL A 5 10.58 8.10 25.51
CA VAL A 5 10.39 6.76 26.04
C VAL A 5 9.36 6.04 25.15
N ASP A 6 9.77 4.95 24.52
CA ASP A 6 8.85 4.15 23.71
C ASP A 6 7.76 3.56 24.62
N PRO A 7 6.47 3.93 24.44
CA PRO A 7 5.38 3.46 25.29
C PRO A 7 5.13 1.95 25.17
N LEU A 8 5.62 1.29 24.12
CA LEU A 8 5.60 -0.16 24.01
C LEU A 8 6.70 -0.82 24.81
N VAL A 9 7.84 -0.15 24.99
CA VAL A 9 8.95 -0.69 25.80
C VAL A 9 8.69 -0.41 27.28
N MET A 10 8.16 0.78 27.60
CA MET A 10 7.93 1.22 28.97
C MET A 10 6.92 0.33 29.70
N GLY A 11 7.43 -0.46 30.65
CA GLY A 11 6.64 -1.31 31.52
C GLY A 11 5.98 -2.50 30.84
N VAL A 12 5.99 -2.66 29.51
CA VAL A 12 5.60 -3.96 28.92
C VAL A 12 6.68 -4.99 29.19
N ARG A 13 7.95 -4.62 29.01
CA ARG A 13 9.08 -5.51 29.33
C ARG A 13 9.09 -5.87 30.81
N ASP A 14 9.01 -4.87 31.69
CA ASP A 14 9.09 -5.07 33.14
C ASP A 14 7.90 -5.89 33.65
N ARG A 15 6.69 -5.62 33.15
CA ARG A 15 5.49 -6.36 33.57
C ARG A 15 5.39 -7.75 32.93
N TRP A 16 6.17 -8.08 31.91
CA TRP A 16 6.01 -9.37 31.22
C TRP A 16 6.29 -10.54 32.17
N GLU A 17 7.44 -10.49 32.85
CA GLU A 17 7.83 -11.48 33.83
C GLU A 17 7.00 -11.38 35.11
N ASP A 18 6.72 -10.16 35.59
CA ASP A 18 5.92 -9.92 36.81
C ASP A 18 4.48 -10.46 36.70
N GLN A 19 3.94 -10.61 35.49
CA GLN A 19 2.60 -11.16 35.24
C GLN A 19 2.61 -12.68 35.01
N GLY A 20 3.75 -13.34 35.18
CA GLY A 20 3.89 -14.79 34.98
C GLY A 20 3.77 -15.22 33.52
N LEU A 21 3.99 -14.32 32.56
CA LEU A 21 4.05 -14.68 31.14
C LEU A 21 5.40 -15.33 30.83
N HIS A 22 5.37 -16.48 30.15
CA HIS A 22 6.56 -17.22 29.78
C HIS A 22 7.00 -16.89 28.34
N GLY A 23 8.31 -16.93 28.09
CA GLY A 23 8.91 -16.58 26.80
C GLY A 23 9.15 -15.08 26.63
N ASP A 24 9.78 -14.70 25.51
CA ASP A 24 10.17 -13.31 25.28
C ASP A 24 8.98 -12.42 24.85
N PRO A 25 8.93 -11.14 25.28
CA PRO A 25 7.88 -10.19 24.89
C PRO A 25 7.99 -9.73 23.42
N TRP A 26 9.12 -10.01 22.75
CA TRP A 26 9.44 -9.45 21.44
C TRP A 26 8.40 -9.69 20.35
N PRO A 27 7.78 -10.89 20.22
CA PRO A 27 6.71 -11.08 19.22
C PRO A 27 5.52 -10.15 19.45
N PHE A 28 5.10 -9.96 20.70
CA PHE A 28 4.01 -9.05 21.06
C PHE A 28 4.38 -7.59 20.76
N LEU A 29 5.58 -7.17 21.18
CA LEU A 29 6.08 -5.81 20.93
C LEU A 29 6.18 -5.50 19.43
N ALA A 30 6.66 -6.45 18.63
CA ALA A 30 6.74 -6.29 17.18
C ALA A 30 5.35 -6.14 16.54
N ILE A 31 4.38 -6.99 16.90
CA ILE A 31 2.99 -6.91 16.42
C ILE A 31 2.37 -5.56 16.79
N CYS A 32 2.53 -5.12 18.05
CA CYS A 32 2.03 -3.83 18.51
C CYS A 32 2.70 -2.65 17.80
N SER A 33 4.02 -2.71 17.57
CA SER A 33 4.78 -1.68 16.88
C SER A 33 4.28 -1.49 15.44
N VAL A 34 4.23 -2.58 14.65
CA VAL A 34 3.71 -2.55 13.28
C VAL A 34 2.26 -2.12 13.24
N GLY A 35 1.42 -2.65 14.14
CA GLY A 35 0.00 -2.32 14.21
C GLY A 35 -0.28 -0.85 14.50
N ARG A 36 0.43 -0.27 15.48
CA ARG A 36 0.28 1.15 15.85
C ARG A 36 0.82 2.07 14.76
N LEU A 37 2.00 1.76 14.21
CA LEU A 37 2.57 2.53 13.10
C LEU A 37 1.64 2.53 11.88
N ASN A 38 1.06 1.37 11.52
CA ASN A 38 0.08 1.27 10.44
C ASN A 38 -1.13 2.19 10.67
N GLN A 39 -1.66 2.27 11.90
CA GLN A 39 -2.77 3.18 12.21
C GLN A 39 -2.39 4.66 12.05
N LEU A 40 -1.19 5.04 12.49
CA LEU A 40 -0.68 6.40 12.36
C LEU A 40 -0.46 6.79 10.89
N LEU A 41 0.21 5.92 10.11
CA LEU A 41 0.41 6.11 8.68
C LEU A 41 -0.93 6.21 7.93
N LYS A 42 -1.88 5.34 8.27
CA LYS A 42 -3.25 5.37 7.70
C LYS A 42 -3.94 6.70 7.95
N LYS A 43 -3.89 7.22 9.18
CA LYS A 43 -4.49 8.50 9.55
C LYS A 43 -3.82 9.66 8.82
N ALA A 44 -2.49 9.66 8.73
CA ALA A 44 -1.74 10.68 8.00
C ALA A 44 -2.07 10.66 6.51
N LEU A 45 -2.08 9.48 5.88
CA LEU A 45 -2.46 9.30 4.48
C LEU A 45 -3.89 9.78 4.21
N ASP A 46 -4.86 9.45 5.08
CA ASP A 46 -6.25 9.91 4.91
C ASP A 46 -6.37 11.44 4.88
N LEU A 47 -5.56 12.14 5.68
CA LEU A 47 -5.53 13.61 5.72
C LEU A 47 -4.97 14.22 4.42
N GLU A 48 -3.96 13.58 3.83
CA GLU A 48 -3.41 13.98 2.53
C GLU A 48 -4.42 13.76 1.41
N LEU A 49 -4.97 12.55 1.33
CA LEU A 49 -5.86 12.16 0.23
C LEU A 49 -7.19 12.89 0.25
N LYS A 50 -7.71 13.26 1.43
CA LYS A 50 -8.94 14.05 1.56
C LYS A 50 -8.85 15.39 0.82
N ARG A 51 -7.67 16.02 0.76
CA ARG A 51 -7.47 17.29 0.04
C ARG A 51 -7.54 17.14 -1.47
N LEU A 52 -7.35 15.91 -1.95
CA LEU A 52 -7.36 15.54 -3.36
C LEU A 52 -8.62 14.73 -3.73
N ASP A 53 -9.66 14.78 -2.89
CA ASP A 53 -10.93 14.05 -3.07
C ASP A 53 -10.74 12.58 -3.46
N LEU A 54 -9.77 11.91 -2.81
CA LEU A 54 -9.37 10.55 -3.14
C LEU A 54 -9.47 9.66 -1.90
N SER A 55 -9.94 8.42 -2.08
CA SER A 55 -9.87 7.40 -1.04
C SER A 55 -8.50 6.70 -1.06
N ARG A 56 -8.08 6.09 0.05
CA ARG A 56 -6.85 5.25 0.08
C ARG A 56 -6.85 4.19 -1.00
N THR A 57 -7.99 3.51 -1.16
CA THR A 57 -8.12 2.48 -2.19
C THR A 57 -8.00 3.06 -3.58
N GLY A 58 -8.59 4.26 -3.81
CA GLY A 58 -8.46 4.97 -5.08
C GLY A 58 -7.01 5.32 -5.40
N TYR A 59 -6.28 5.86 -4.41
CA TYR A 59 -4.86 6.14 -4.53
C TYR A 59 -4.03 4.89 -4.87
N PHE A 60 -4.22 3.80 -4.12
CA PHE A 60 -3.47 2.56 -4.37
C PHE A 60 -3.78 1.98 -5.75
N LEU A 61 -5.05 2.04 -6.20
CA LEU A 61 -5.45 1.59 -7.54
C LEU A 61 -4.82 2.45 -8.64
N LEU A 62 -4.88 3.78 -8.53
CA LEU A 62 -4.27 4.68 -9.52
C LEU A 62 -2.76 4.48 -9.59
N THR A 63 -2.09 4.44 -8.44
CA THR A 63 -0.64 4.23 -8.39
C THR A 63 -0.26 2.86 -8.98
N THR A 64 -1.01 1.81 -8.65
CA THR A 64 -0.81 0.47 -9.22
C THR A 64 -0.97 0.48 -10.73
N LEU A 65 -2.04 1.09 -11.26
CA LEU A 65 -2.25 1.20 -12.70
C LEU A 65 -1.14 2.01 -13.36
N ALA A 66 -0.74 3.14 -12.77
CA ALA A 66 0.32 4.00 -13.30
C ALA A 66 1.66 3.27 -13.44
N LEU A 67 1.96 2.33 -12.52
CA LEU A 67 3.17 1.50 -12.51
C LEU A 67 3.10 0.28 -13.44
N THR A 68 1.93 -0.06 -13.99
CA THR A 68 1.82 -1.13 -14.99
C THR A 68 2.32 -0.65 -16.36
N VAL A 69 2.92 -1.57 -17.14
CA VAL A 69 3.54 -1.29 -18.46
C VAL A 69 2.61 -0.52 -19.42
N HIS A 70 1.31 -0.79 -19.36
CA HIS A 70 0.32 -0.20 -20.26
C HIS A 70 -0.71 0.67 -19.54
N GLY A 71 -0.50 1.03 -18.27
CA GLY A 71 -1.49 1.80 -17.53
C GLY A 71 -2.80 1.05 -17.24
N ARG A 72 -2.83 -0.27 -17.40
CA ARG A 72 -4.07 -1.06 -17.35
C ARG A 72 -3.89 -2.44 -16.73
N ALA A 73 -4.92 -2.89 -16.03
CA ALA A 73 -4.95 -4.20 -15.37
C ALA A 73 -6.38 -4.76 -15.29
N ARG A 74 -6.49 -6.08 -15.08
CA ARG A 74 -7.78 -6.72 -14.76
C ARG A 74 -8.19 -6.39 -13.32
N LEU A 75 -9.48 -6.26 -13.06
CA LEU A 75 -10.01 -6.08 -11.69
C LEU A 75 -9.51 -7.14 -10.70
N SER A 76 -9.49 -8.41 -11.12
CA SER A 76 -8.99 -9.51 -10.30
C SER A 76 -7.50 -9.40 -10.00
N THR A 77 -6.71 -8.91 -10.95
CA THR A 77 -5.28 -8.63 -10.75
C THR A 77 -5.08 -7.52 -9.73
N LEU A 78 -5.85 -6.43 -9.83
CA LEU A 78 -5.81 -5.32 -8.88
C LEU A 78 -6.19 -5.76 -7.47
N GLY A 79 -7.26 -6.56 -7.32
CA GLY A 79 -7.68 -7.07 -6.01
C GLY A 79 -6.64 -7.97 -5.35
N ARG A 80 -6.00 -8.85 -6.12
CA ARG A 80 -4.95 -9.73 -5.61
C ARG A 80 -3.71 -8.96 -5.18
N ILE A 81 -3.21 -8.06 -6.03
CA ILE A 81 -2.01 -7.22 -5.75
C ILE A 81 -2.23 -6.34 -4.53
N LEU A 82 -3.41 -5.74 -4.41
CA LEU A 82 -3.73 -4.84 -3.30
C LEU A 82 -4.29 -5.55 -2.07
N MET A 83 -4.38 -6.89 -2.10
CA MET A 83 -5.02 -7.71 -1.07
C MET A 83 -6.44 -7.22 -0.69
N MET A 84 -7.20 -6.80 -1.70
CA MET A 84 -8.54 -6.23 -1.55
C MET A 84 -9.62 -7.17 -2.05
N HIS A 85 -10.75 -7.16 -1.35
CA HIS A 85 -11.93 -7.89 -1.78
C HIS A 85 -12.43 -7.39 -3.15
N PRO A 86 -12.87 -8.27 -4.08
CA PRO A 86 -13.32 -7.88 -5.41
C PRO A 86 -14.40 -6.79 -5.42
N THR A 87 -15.35 -6.84 -4.47
CA THR A 87 -16.39 -5.80 -4.33
C THR A 87 -15.79 -4.42 -4.05
N THR A 88 -14.78 -4.33 -3.18
CA THR A 88 -14.10 -3.07 -2.85
C THR A 88 -13.40 -2.49 -4.07
N VAL A 89 -12.72 -3.34 -4.85
CA VAL A 89 -12.06 -2.93 -6.09
C VAL A 89 -13.08 -2.42 -7.09
N LYS A 90 -14.18 -3.15 -7.31
CA LYS A 90 -15.25 -2.74 -8.24
C LYS A 90 -15.81 -1.37 -7.87
N LEU A 91 -16.24 -1.19 -6.61
CA LEU A 91 -16.81 0.07 -6.13
C LEU A 91 -15.84 1.24 -6.26
N THR A 92 -14.56 1.01 -5.97
CA THR A 92 -13.55 2.06 -6.08
C THR A 92 -13.27 2.41 -7.53
N VAL A 93 -13.25 1.43 -8.43
CA VAL A 93 -13.13 1.71 -9.87
C VAL A 93 -14.34 2.48 -10.38
N ASP A 94 -15.55 2.15 -9.94
CA ASP A 94 -16.76 2.92 -10.29
C ASP A 94 -16.62 4.41 -9.89
N GLN A 95 -16.06 4.67 -8.70
CA GLN A 95 -15.78 6.04 -8.22
C GLN A 95 -14.70 6.74 -9.05
N LEU A 96 -13.61 6.04 -9.38
CA LEU A 96 -12.54 6.59 -10.21
C LEU A 96 -13.00 6.88 -11.64
N GLU A 97 -13.89 6.06 -12.21
CA GLU A 97 -14.53 6.30 -13.50
C GLU A 97 -15.43 7.53 -13.46
N ALA A 98 -16.26 7.66 -12.42
CA ALA A 98 -17.11 8.83 -12.23
C ALA A 98 -16.30 10.13 -12.07
N ALA A 99 -15.10 10.06 -11.49
CA ALA A 99 -14.17 11.17 -11.36
C ALA A 99 -13.29 11.40 -12.62
N GLY A 100 -13.43 10.58 -13.67
CA GLY A 100 -12.60 10.68 -14.88
C GLY A 100 -11.13 10.29 -14.72
N LEU A 101 -10.78 9.62 -13.61
CA LEU A 101 -9.41 9.22 -13.25
C LEU A 101 -9.05 7.83 -13.80
N ALA A 102 -10.05 7.02 -14.14
CA ALA A 102 -9.89 5.73 -14.80
C ALA A 102 -11.02 5.50 -15.81
N GLY A 103 -10.87 4.48 -16.65
CA GLY A 103 -11.90 3.99 -17.55
C GLY A 103 -11.86 2.47 -17.68
N ARG A 104 -12.97 1.88 -18.12
CA ARG A 104 -13.04 0.46 -18.46
C ARG A 104 -13.08 0.22 -19.96
N THR A 105 -12.27 -0.73 -20.40
CA THR A 105 -12.30 -1.23 -21.77
C THR A 105 -12.55 -2.74 -21.77
N ARG A 106 -13.32 -3.22 -22.74
CA ARG A 106 -13.44 -4.66 -22.98
C ARG A 106 -12.11 -5.18 -23.49
N HIS A 107 -11.66 -6.31 -22.95
CA HIS A 107 -10.41 -6.90 -23.42
C HIS A 107 -10.55 -7.36 -24.89
N PRO A 108 -9.63 -6.96 -25.78
CA PRO A 108 -9.80 -7.11 -27.23
C PRO A 108 -9.86 -8.57 -27.71
N ARG A 109 -9.27 -9.50 -26.95
CA ARG A 109 -9.23 -10.94 -27.27
C ARG A 109 -10.06 -11.82 -26.32
N ASP A 110 -10.62 -11.23 -25.26
CA ASP A 110 -11.36 -11.97 -24.24
C ASP A 110 -12.56 -11.14 -23.80
N ARG A 111 -13.70 -11.36 -24.44
CA ARG A 111 -14.92 -10.58 -24.19
C ARG A 111 -15.45 -10.72 -22.75
N ARG A 112 -14.95 -11.68 -21.97
CA ARG A 112 -15.31 -11.91 -20.56
C ARG A 112 -14.44 -11.11 -19.59
N ALA A 113 -13.31 -10.56 -20.04
CA ALA A 113 -12.42 -9.77 -19.20
C ALA A 113 -12.64 -8.26 -19.37
N THR A 114 -12.83 -7.57 -18.26
CA THR A 114 -12.84 -6.10 -18.18
C THR A 114 -11.47 -5.61 -17.74
N LEU A 115 -10.88 -4.70 -18.50
CA LEU A 115 -9.68 -3.99 -18.12
C LEU A 115 -10.05 -2.65 -17.52
N VAL A 116 -9.33 -2.26 -16.48
CA VAL A 116 -9.33 -0.89 -15.96
C VAL A 116 -8.06 -0.23 -16.47
N GLU A 117 -8.19 0.98 -16.98
CA GLU A 117 -7.13 1.76 -17.57
C GLU A 117 -7.10 3.15 -16.91
N ILE A 118 -5.91 3.59 -16.50
CA ILE A 118 -5.72 4.92 -15.92
C ILE A 118 -5.77 5.98 -17.02
N THR A 119 -6.43 7.10 -16.75
CA THR A 119 -6.43 8.26 -17.66
C THR A 119 -5.22 9.14 -17.40
N ASP A 120 -4.96 10.12 -18.27
CA ASP A 120 -3.91 11.12 -18.03
C ASP A 120 -4.21 11.95 -16.77
N ALA A 121 -5.48 12.28 -16.53
CA ALA A 121 -5.93 12.91 -15.29
C ALA A 121 -5.68 12.02 -14.06
N GLY A 122 -5.91 10.71 -14.19
CA GLY A 122 -5.56 9.73 -13.16
C GLY A 122 -4.06 9.69 -12.83
N ARG A 123 -3.21 9.76 -13.85
CA ARG A 123 -1.74 9.82 -13.69
C ARG A 123 -1.32 11.11 -12.99
N ALA A 124 -1.87 12.25 -13.42
CA ALA A 124 -1.62 13.54 -12.79
C ALA A 124 -2.02 13.51 -11.31
N ARG A 125 -3.20 12.98 -10.99
CA ARG A 125 -3.68 12.83 -9.60
C ARG A 125 -2.79 11.91 -8.77
N ALA A 126 -2.30 10.80 -9.31
CA ALA A 126 -1.35 9.93 -8.61
C ALA A 126 -0.01 10.64 -8.31
N ASN A 127 0.46 11.48 -9.24
CA ASN A 127 1.66 12.30 -9.05
C ASN A 127 1.43 13.41 -8.00
N GLU A 128 0.29 14.08 -8.02
CA GLU A 128 -0.11 15.07 -6.99
C GLU A 128 -0.08 14.45 -5.59
N VAL A 129 -0.62 13.24 -5.44
CA VAL A 129 -0.53 12.51 -4.17
C VAL A 129 0.92 12.27 -3.79
N SER A 130 1.73 11.74 -4.72
CA SER A 130 3.14 11.40 -4.44
C SER A 130 3.92 12.60 -3.90
N LEU A 131 3.75 13.78 -4.52
CA LEU A 131 4.35 15.03 -4.05
C LEU A 131 3.81 15.46 -2.68
N ALA A 132 2.52 15.26 -2.43
CA ALA A 132 1.90 15.60 -1.14
C ALA A 132 2.42 14.71 0.01
N LEU A 133 2.69 13.42 -0.25
CA LEU A 133 3.23 12.51 0.75
C LEU A 133 4.67 12.88 1.17
N GLU A 134 5.42 13.54 0.30
CA GLU A 134 6.79 14.01 0.57
C GLU A 134 6.85 15.45 1.11
N SER A 135 5.71 16.13 1.22
CA SER A 135 5.67 17.54 1.64
C SER A 135 6.18 17.72 3.08
N PRO A 136 7.17 18.62 3.33
CA PRO A 136 7.68 18.91 4.68
C PRO A 136 6.64 19.49 5.63
N GLY A 137 5.53 20.03 5.11
CA GLY A 137 4.39 20.53 5.89
C GLY A 137 3.20 19.57 5.91
N GLY A 138 3.32 18.39 5.29
CA GLY A 138 2.26 17.40 5.18
C GLY A 138 2.07 16.58 6.46
N ALA A 139 0.97 15.85 6.53
CA ALA A 139 0.66 14.96 7.65
C ALA A 139 1.66 13.80 7.79
N LEU A 140 2.43 13.51 6.74
CA LEU A 140 3.50 12.50 6.74
C LEU A 140 4.89 13.06 7.03
N ALA A 141 5.04 14.37 7.22
CA ALA A 141 6.34 15.02 7.43
C ALA A 141 7.10 14.44 8.64
N ALA A 142 6.39 14.01 9.69
CA ALA A 142 6.99 13.34 10.85
C ALA A 142 7.72 12.02 10.51
N PHE A 143 7.45 11.43 9.34
CA PHE A 143 8.11 10.23 8.83
C PHE A 143 9.15 10.52 7.74
N GLY A 144 9.38 11.80 7.42
CA GLY A 144 10.33 12.22 6.39
C GLY A 144 11.73 11.68 6.67
N GLY A 145 12.37 11.14 5.64
CA GLY A 145 13.68 10.50 5.75
C GLY A 145 13.67 9.05 6.26
N MET A 146 12.60 8.60 6.93
CA MET A 146 12.51 7.25 7.49
C MET A 146 11.86 6.22 6.55
N HIS A 147 11.29 6.65 5.41
CA HIS A 147 10.53 5.76 4.52
C HIS A 147 11.33 4.56 4.02
N ARG A 148 12.60 4.79 3.65
CA ARG A 148 13.49 3.73 3.17
C ARG A 148 13.84 2.74 4.27
N GLU A 149 14.23 3.24 5.44
CA GLU A 149 14.58 2.41 6.59
C GLU A 149 13.39 1.57 7.06
N LEU A 150 12.19 2.17 7.12
CA LEU A 150 10.96 1.44 7.43
C LEU A 150 10.66 0.34 6.40
N PHE A 151 10.83 0.62 5.11
CA PHE A 151 10.65 -0.38 4.07
C PHE A 151 11.65 -1.55 4.23
N GLU A 152 12.94 -1.24 4.37
CA GLU A 152 14.01 -2.23 4.50
C GLU A 152 13.86 -3.05 5.78
N ALA A 153 13.47 -2.45 6.90
CA ALA A 153 13.24 -3.14 8.17
C ALA A 153 12.06 -4.14 8.11
N LEU A 154 11.00 -3.82 7.36
CA LEU A 154 9.81 -4.66 7.26
C LEU A 154 9.92 -5.73 6.16
N GLN A 155 10.80 -5.54 5.18
CA GLN A 155 10.87 -6.40 4.00
C GLN A 155 11.15 -7.88 4.34
N PRO A 156 12.12 -8.26 5.18
CA PRO A 156 12.38 -9.67 5.49
C PRO A 156 11.16 -10.37 6.11
N ALA A 157 10.46 -9.69 7.04
CA ALA A 157 9.27 -10.23 7.69
C ALA A 157 8.11 -10.41 6.71
N ARG A 158 7.90 -9.44 5.80
CA ARG A 158 6.89 -9.54 4.73
C ARG A 158 7.15 -10.73 3.81
N LEU A 159 8.39 -10.91 3.36
CA LEU A 159 8.77 -12.03 2.51
C LEU A 159 8.60 -13.39 3.23
N ALA A 160 9.00 -13.47 4.50
CA ALA A 160 8.81 -14.66 5.33
C ALA A 160 7.32 -15.00 5.53
N ALA A 161 6.44 -14.00 5.54
CA ALA A 161 4.99 -14.16 5.62
C ALA A 161 4.31 -14.45 4.26
N GLY A 162 5.07 -14.54 3.16
CA GLY A 162 4.54 -14.85 1.83
C GLY A 162 4.00 -13.65 1.05
N ASP A 163 4.34 -12.42 1.43
CA ASP A 163 4.00 -11.20 0.67
C ASP A 163 4.90 -11.04 -0.55
N VAL A 164 4.64 -11.87 -1.57
CA VAL A 164 5.45 -12.00 -2.80
C VAL A 164 4.68 -11.60 -4.05
N GLU A 165 3.50 -11.01 -3.88
CA GLU A 165 2.63 -10.65 -4.99
C GLU A 165 3.23 -9.49 -5.80
N LEU A 166 3.41 -9.70 -7.10
CA LEU A 166 4.06 -8.71 -7.96
C LEU A 166 3.05 -7.71 -8.52
N LEU A 167 3.40 -6.43 -8.43
CA LEU A 167 2.70 -5.34 -9.13
C LEU A 167 2.64 -5.56 -10.66
N ASN A 168 3.52 -6.41 -11.22
CA ASN A 168 3.53 -6.76 -12.63
C ASN A 168 3.97 -8.22 -12.90
N PRO A 169 3.03 -9.20 -12.91
CA PRO A 169 3.35 -10.60 -13.22
C PRO A 169 3.66 -10.84 -14.71
N ALA A 170 3.37 -9.88 -15.60
CA ALA A 170 3.63 -10.06 -17.03
C ALA A 170 5.13 -10.09 -17.37
N GLY A 171 6.00 -9.61 -16.46
CA GLY A 171 7.47 -9.70 -16.58
C GLY A 171 8.04 -11.12 -16.37
N GLU A 172 7.31 -12.02 -15.70
CA GLU A 172 7.80 -13.38 -15.42
C GLU A 172 7.75 -14.30 -16.65
N ARG A 173 6.81 -14.07 -17.58
CA ARG A 173 6.72 -14.86 -18.81
C ARG A 173 7.90 -14.63 -19.77
N GLY A 174 8.63 -13.52 -19.62
CA GLY A 174 9.82 -13.22 -20.43
C GLY A 174 11.13 -13.79 -19.88
N ARG A 175 11.22 -14.09 -18.58
CA ARG A 175 12.47 -14.60 -17.97
C ARG A 175 12.64 -16.12 -18.02
N ARG A 176 11.57 -16.90 -18.25
CA ARG A 176 11.66 -18.36 -18.36
C ARG A 176 11.97 -18.88 -19.77
N LEU A 177 12.31 -18.01 -20.73
CA LEU A 177 12.62 -18.38 -22.12
C LEU A 177 14.08 -18.12 -22.51
N HIS A 178 14.93 -17.63 -21.60
CA HIS A 178 16.35 -17.35 -21.90
C HIS A 178 17.38 -18.20 -21.14
N ASP A 179 16.95 -19.12 -20.28
CA ASP A 179 17.82 -20.15 -19.68
C ASP A 179 17.45 -21.55 -20.20
N GLY A 180 17.71 -21.76 -21.50
CA GLY A 180 17.59 -23.06 -22.17
C GLY A 180 18.70 -23.24 -23.18
#